data_AF-A0A7X5WMU6-F1
#
_entry.id   AF-A0A7X5WMU6-F1
#
_cell.length_a   1.000
_cell.length_b   1.000
_cell.length_c   1.000
_cell.angle_alpha   90.00
_cell.angle_beta   90.00
_cell.angle_gamma   90.00
#
_symmetry.space_group_name_H-M   'P 1'
#
loop_
_entity.id
_entity.type
_entity.pdbx_description
1 polymer ?
#
loop_
_entity_poly.entity_id
_entity_poly.type
_entity_poly.pdbx_seq_one_letter_code
_entity_poly.pdbx_strand_id
1 'polypeptide(L)' 'MSGDAQTGVVGAALGNPVTVRIEDSGGNPVAGEAVTFSVTSGGGMVDPASGSTGSDGSFS' A
#
# COMPACT_ATOMS: atom_id res chain seq x y z
N MET A 1 -5.27 -0.57 7.69
CA MET A 1 -5.27 -0.68 6.22
C MET A 1 -6.20 0.37 5.67
N SER A 2 -5.75 1.14 4.68
CA SER A 2 -6.57 2.12 3.94
C SER A 2 -6.51 1.76 2.46
N GLY A 3 -7.57 2.08 1.71
CA GLY A 3 -7.66 1.80 0.27
C GLY A 3 -8.42 0.52 -0.11
N ASP A 4 -9.06 -0.14 0.85
CA ASP A 4 -9.89 -1.34 0.60
C ASP A 4 -11.25 -0.99 -0.03
N ALA A 5 -11.80 -1.91 -0.84
CA ALA A 5 -13.13 -1.84 -1.45
C ALA A 5 -13.46 -0.53 -2.21
N GLN A 6 -12.44 0.12 -2.76
CA GLN A 6 -12.60 1.34 -3.54
C GLN A 6 -13.31 1.09 -4.86
N THR A 7 -14.09 2.08 -5.30
CA THR A 7 -14.67 2.11 -6.63
C THR A 7 -14.31 3.42 -7.31
N GLY A 8 -14.26 3.41 -8.63
CA GLY A 8 -13.85 4.57 -9.43
C GLY A 8 -14.19 4.38 -10.91
N VAL A 9 -13.91 5.42 -11.68
CA VAL A 9 -14.09 5.40 -13.14
C VAL A 9 -12.91 4.67 -13.79
N VAL A 10 -13.19 3.85 -14.81
CA VAL A 10 -12.13 3.15 -15.56
C VAL A 10 -11.12 4.16 -16.12
N GLY A 11 -9.84 3.90 -15.87
CA GLY A 11 -8.73 4.75 -16.32
C GLY A 11 -8.44 5.96 -15.43
N ALA A 12 -9.22 6.20 -14.37
CA ALA A 12 -8.92 7.20 -13.35
C ALA A 12 -8.23 6.56 -12.14
N ALA A 13 -7.33 7.32 -11.50
CA ALA A 13 -6.78 6.91 -10.21
C ALA A 13 -7.90 6.85 -9.15
N LEU A 14 -7.82 5.86 -8.25
CA LEU A 14 -8.74 5.74 -7.14
C LEU A 14 -8.48 6.85 -6.10
N GLY A 15 -9.54 7.24 -5.39
CA GLY A 15 -9.50 8.41 -4.52
C GLY A 15 -8.61 8.26 -3.28
N ASN A 16 -8.42 7.03 -2.79
CA ASN A 16 -7.54 6.75 -1.66
C ASN A 16 -6.35 5.89 -2.10
N PRO A 17 -5.12 6.22 -1.67
CA PRO A 17 -3.99 5.33 -1.86
C PRO A 17 -4.20 4.04 -1.04
N VAL A 18 -3.59 2.96 -1.51
CA VAL A 18 -3.46 1.73 -0.73
C VAL A 18 -2.34 1.94 0.28
N THR A 19 -2.57 1.68 1.56
CA THR A 19 -1.56 1.89 2.59
C THR A 19 -1.47 0.71 3.54
N VAL A 20 -0.22 0.28 3.79
CA VAL A 20 0.13 -0.77 4.75
C VAL A 20 1.05 -0.23 5.83
N ARG A 21 1.09 -0.90 6.98
CA ARG A 21 2.03 -0.62 8.07
C ARG A 21 2.64 -1.93 8.55
N ILE A 22 3.96 -1.96 8.68
CA ILE A 22 4.72 -3.09 9.21
C ILE A 22 5.04 -2.84 10.67
N GLU A 23 4.76 -3.84 11.51
CA GLU A 23 5.03 -3.83 12.94
C GLU A 23 5.79 -5.10 13.35
N ASP A 24 6.62 -4.99 14.39
CA ASP A 24 7.23 -6.15 15.04
C ASP A 24 6.25 -6.87 15.99
N SER A 25 6.70 -7.96 16.62
CA SER A 25 5.87 -8.72 17.58
C SER A 25 5.49 -7.93 18.85
N GLY A 26 6.16 -6.82 19.12
CA GLY A 26 5.86 -5.89 20.20
C GLY A 26 4.93 -4.74 19.79
N GLY A 27 4.51 -4.66 18.52
CA GLY A 27 3.70 -3.58 17.98
C GLY A 27 4.47 -2.31 17.62
N ASN A 28 5.81 -2.36 17.59
CA ASN A 28 6.61 -1.22 17.17
C ASN A 28 6.68 -1.15 15.65
N PRO A 29 6.56 0.06 15.05
CA PRO A 29 6.68 0.21 13.61
C PRO A 29 8.09 -0.14 13.13
N VAL A 30 8.19 -0.85 12.01
CA VAL A 30 9.47 -1.25 11.39
C VAL A 30 9.70 -0.42 10.13
N ALA A 31 10.74 0.41 10.16
CA ALA A 31 11.14 1.28 9.07
C ALA A 31 12.14 0.61 8.12
N GLY A 32 12.13 1.03 6.85
CA GLY A 32 13.08 0.57 5.83
C GLY A 32 12.72 -0.76 5.17
N GLU A 33 11.62 -1.40 5.57
CA GLU A 33 11.27 -2.72 5.06
C GLU A 33 10.65 -2.67 3.67
N ALA A 34 11.08 -3.59 2.82
CA ALA A 34 10.65 -3.65 1.43
C ALA A 34 9.20 -4.14 1.33
N VAL A 35 8.36 -3.34 0.69
CA VAL A 35 6.96 -3.65 0.37
C VAL A 35 6.80 -3.71 -1.14
N THR A 36 6.02 -4.69 -1.61
CA THR A 36 5.62 -4.80 -3.02
C THR A 36 4.13 -5.08 -3.10
N PHE A 37 3.42 -4.21 -3.80
CA PHE A 37 2.02 -4.41 -4.17
C PHE A 37 1.93 -5.14 -5.51
N SER A 38 0.96 -6.05 -5.60
CA SER A 38 0.63 -6.75 -6.84
C SER A 38 -0.89 -6.76 -7.03
N VAL A 39 -1.31 -6.57 -8.28
CA VAL A 39 -2.71 -6.69 -8.67
C VAL A 39 -3.01 -8.18 -8.83
N THR A 40 -3.82 -8.73 -7.93
CA THR A 40 -4.14 -10.16 -7.91
C THR A 40 -5.29 -10.54 -8.87
N SER A 41 -6.11 -9.57 -9.29
CA SER A 41 -7.21 -9.75 -10.22
C SER A 41 -7.56 -8.45 -10.94
N GLY A 42 -8.07 -8.53 -12.17
CA GLY A 42 -8.43 -7.38 -13.00
C GLY A 42 -7.27 -6.80 -13.80
N GLY A 43 -7.46 -5.60 -14.36
CA GLY A 43 -6.49 -4.90 -15.21
C GLY A 43 -5.98 -3.58 -14.63
N GLY A 44 -5.99 -3.45 -13.30
CA GLY A 44 -5.52 -2.25 -12.62
C GLY A 44 -3.99 -2.13 -12.60
N MET A 45 -3.50 -1.00 -12.08
CA MET A 45 -2.08 -0.73 -11.84
C MET A 45 -1.91 -0.08 -10.48
N VAL A 46 -0.78 -0.35 -9.82
CA VAL A 46 -0.36 0.31 -8.58
C VAL A 46 0.90 1.11 -8.88
N ASP A 47 0.94 2.36 -8.44
CA ASP A 47 2.08 3.25 -8.63
C ASP A 47 2.25 4.16 -7.39
N PRO A 48 3.40 4.09 -6.69
CA PRO A 48 4.49 3.13 -6.87
C PRO A 48 4.09 1.71 -6.46
N ALA A 49 4.50 0.70 -7.25
CA ALA A 49 4.22 -0.70 -6.93
C ALA A 49 5.12 -1.27 -5.81
N SER A 50 6.26 -0.64 -5.52
CA SER A 50 7.17 -1.09 -4.47
C SER A 50 7.98 0.06 -3.89
N GLY A 51 8.47 -0.16 -2.67
CA GLY A 51 9.29 0.80 -1.94
C GLY A 51 9.59 0.31 -0.53
N SER A 52 10.20 1.17 0.28
CA SER A 52 10.51 0.87 1.68
C SER A 52 9.57 1.63 2.61
N THR A 53 9.25 1.03 3.76
CA THR A 53 8.45 1.69 4.80
C THR A 53 9.15 2.93 5.38
N GLY A 54 8.35 3.94 5.72
CA GLY A 54 8.80 5.15 6.42
C GLY A 54 9.13 4.90 7.89
N SER A 55 9.52 5.95 8.61
CA SER A 55 9.88 5.87 10.04
C SER A 55 8.73 5.44 10.94
N ASP A 56 7.49 5.57 10.47
CA ASP A 56 6.28 5.11 11.14
C ASP A 56 5.83 3.69 10.69
N GLY A 57 6.68 3.02 9.90
CA GLY A 57 6.44 1.68 9.38
C GLY A 57 5.45 1.66 8.21
N SER A 58 5.02 2.81 7.68
CA SER A 58 4.01 2.87 6.60
C SER A 58 4.61 2.92 5.20
N PHE A 59 3.88 2.38 4.22
CA PHE A 59 4.13 2.53 2.78
C PHE A 59 2.81 2.73 2.04
N SER A 60 2.78 3.67 1.09
CA SER A 60 1.60 4.08 0.31
C SER A 60 1.93 4.38 -1.14
#